data_AF-A0A2E3WUP4-F1
#
_entry.id   AF-A0A2E3WUP4-F1
#
_cell.length_a   1.000
_cell.length_b   1.000
_cell.length_c   1.000
_cell.angle_alpha   90.00
_cell.angle_beta   90.00
_cell.angle_gamma   90.00
#
_symmetry.space_group_name_H-M   'P 1'
#
loop_
_entity.id
_entity.type
_entity.pdbx_description
1 polymer ?
#
loop_
_entity_poly.entity_id
_entity_poly.type
_entity_poly.pdbx_seq_one_letter_code
_entity_poly.pdbx_strand_id
1 'polypeptide(L)'
;MPESTNKNSLNDPTKKYFAIQRYVGIVVAFALVILTVLIYKLSNSANNGDFYDFTIADKNSPILQLNFSSNEESFDLSEFKGKPLILAFWAGWCEPCLAEMPIMLKTYGLNEGFTIITINLDSEEKYIQSGREFIDNFKPSL
;
A
#
# COMPACT_ATOMS: atom_id res chain seq x y z
N MET A 1 55.82 -15.50 -60.47
CA MET A 1 54.58 -15.91 -61.17
C MET A 1 54.60 -17.42 -61.28
N PRO A 2 53.57 -18.14 -60.80
CA PRO A 2 52.47 -17.70 -59.93
C PRO A 2 53.02 -17.30 -58.51
N GLU A 3 52.41 -17.51 -57.33
CA GLU A 3 51.14 -18.15 -56.96
C GLU A 3 50.36 -17.37 -55.88
N SER A 4 49.62 -18.04 -54.98
CA SER A 4 48.40 -17.48 -54.39
C SER A 4 47.89 -18.20 -53.14
N THR A 5 46.93 -17.56 -52.46
CA THR A 5 46.08 -18.08 -51.35
C THR A 5 46.81 -18.35 -50.02
N ASN A 6 46.13 -18.37 -48.86
CA ASN A 6 44.68 -18.34 -48.62
C ASN A 6 44.25 -17.25 -47.61
N LYS A 7 43.01 -16.79 -47.72
CA LYS A 7 42.42 -15.68 -46.95
C LYS A 7 41.65 -16.21 -45.73
N ASN A 8 41.45 -15.33 -44.74
CA ASN A 8 40.36 -15.37 -43.77
C ASN A 8 40.25 -16.62 -42.85
N SER A 9 41.22 -16.78 -41.95
CA SER A 9 41.07 -17.62 -40.73
C SER A 9 39.87 -17.21 -39.84
N LEU A 10 39.29 -16.03 -40.10
CA LEU A 10 38.07 -15.49 -39.47
C LEU A 10 36.75 -16.04 -40.03
N ASN A 11 36.75 -16.97 -41.00
CA ASN A 11 35.53 -17.53 -41.60
C ASN A 11 35.15 -18.96 -41.17
N ASP A 12 35.86 -19.54 -40.21
CA ASP A 12 35.49 -20.80 -39.55
C ASP A 12 34.11 -20.67 -38.83
N PRO A 13 33.06 -21.41 -39.25
CA PRO A 13 31.75 -21.31 -38.64
C PRO A 13 31.69 -21.88 -37.22
N THR A 14 32.57 -22.84 -36.87
CA THR A 14 32.58 -23.48 -35.55
C THR A 14 33.05 -22.48 -34.48
N LYS A 15 34.09 -21.70 -34.78
CA LYS A 15 34.59 -20.62 -33.90
C LYS A 15 33.59 -19.47 -33.76
N LYS A 16 32.88 -19.11 -34.84
CA LYS A 16 31.79 -18.12 -34.76
C LYS A 16 30.65 -18.60 -33.86
N TYR A 17 30.23 -19.85 -34.00
CA TYR A 17 29.21 -20.45 -33.12
C TYR A 17 29.66 -20.42 -31.65
N PHE A 18 30.88 -20.86 -31.35
CA PHE A 18 31.42 -20.85 -29.97
C PHE A 18 31.52 -19.43 -29.37
N ALA A 19 31.94 -18.45 -30.17
CA ALA A 19 31.98 -17.05 -29.75
C ALA A 19 30.59 -16.45 -29.47
N ILE A 20 29.61 -16.74 -30.33
CA ILE A 20 28.21 -16.28 -30.18
C ILE A 20 27.56 -16.96 -28.97
N GLN A 21 27.72 -18.28 -28.80
CA GLN A 21 27.22 -19.01 -27.63
C GLN A 21 27.78 -18.44 -26.32
N ARG A 22 29.08 -18.13 -26.28
CA ARG A 22 29.70 -17.49 -25.09
C ARG A 22 29.17 -16.08 -24.84
N TYR A 23 28.92 -15.29 -25.89
CA TYR A 23 28.33 -13.96 -25.75
C TYR A 23 26.88 -14.02 -25.24
N VAL A 24 26.05 -14.92 -25.79
CA VAL A 24 24.67 -15.14 -25.34
C VAL A 24 24.65 -15.57 -23.86
N GLY A 25 25.52 -16.50 -23.45
CA GLY A 25 25.63 -16.91 -22.04
C GLY A 25 25.98 -15.76 -21.10
N ILE A 26 26.88 -14.87 -21.50
CA ILE A 26 27.24 -13.65 -20.74
C ILE A 26 26.05 -12.68 -20.64
N VAL A 27 25.35 -12.43 -21.75
CA VAL A 27 24.17 -11.54 -21.77
C VAL A 27 23.03 -12.09 -20.90
N VAL A 28 22.77 -13.40 -20.96
CA VAL A 28 21.77 -14.07 -20.10
C VAL A 28 22.17 -13.98 -18.62
N ALA A 29 23.43 -14.19 -18.28
CA ALA A 29 23.91 -14.04 -16.90
C ALA A 29 23.72 -12.61 -16.37
N PHE A 30 24.06 -11.57 -17.16
CA PHE A 30 23.81 -10.18 -16.78
C PHE A 30 22.31 -9.87 -16.67
N ALA A 31 21.46 -10.38 -17.58
CA ALA A 31 20.01 -10.21 -17.50
C ALA A 31 19.42 -10.81 -16.22
N LEU A 32 19.88 -12.00 -15.81
CA LEU A 32 19.46 -12.64 -14.55
C LEU A 32 19.94 -11.88 -13.30
N VAL A 33 21.16 -11.32 -13.32
CA VAL A 33 21.66 -10.47 -12.23
C VAL A 33 20.87 -9.16 -12.13
N ILE A 34 20.57 -8.52 -13.26
CA ILE A 34 19.74 -7.30 -13.28
C ILE A 34 18.32 -7.61 -12.79
N LEU A 35 17.71 -8.70 -13.26
CA LEU A 35 16.36 -9.10 -12.84
C LEU A 35 16.28 -9.42 -11.34
N THR A 36 17.25 -10.14 -10.78
CA THR A 36 17.28 -10.44 -9.33
C THR A 36 17.50 -9.18 -8.49
N VAL A 37 18.34 -8.24 -8.93
CA VAL A 37 18.49 -6.92 -8.28
C VAL A 37 17.21 -6.09 -8.35
N LEU A 38 16.50 -6.09 -9.48
CA LEU A 38 15.21 -5.40 -9.63
C LEU A 38 14.15 -6.00 -8.70
N ILE A 39 14.03 -7.33 -8.64
CA ILE A 39 13.09 -8.02 -7.74
C ILE A 39 13.43 -7.72 -6.27
N TYR A 40 14.71 -7.72 -5.89
CA TYR A 40 15.15 -7.34 -4.55
C TYR A 40 14.79 -5.88 -4.20
N LYS A 41 14.97 -4.94 -5.14
CA LYS A 41 14.58 -3.54 -4.96
C LYS A 41 13.07 -3.36 -4.82
N LEU A 42 12.27 -4.05 -5.64
CA LEU A 42 10.80 -4.05 -5.52
C LEU A 42 10.34 -4.63 -4.18
N SER A 43 10.93 -5.75 -3.75
CA SER A 43 10.61 -6.42 -2.48
C SER A 43 10.98 -5.57 -1.25
N ASN A 44 12.10 -4.85 -1.27
CA ASN A 44 12.41 -3.89 -0.21
C ASN A 44 11.53 -2.64 -0.26
N SER A 45 11.13 -2.17 -1.45
CA SER A 45 10.29 -0.97 -1.59
C SER A 45 8.90 -1.09 -0.97
N ALA A 46 8.38 -2.32 -0.79
CA ALA A 46 7.13 -2.58 -0.08
C ALA A 46 7.29 -2.61 1.46
N ASN A 47 8.53 -2.71 1.96
CA ASN A 47 8.84 -2.78 3.40
C ASN A 47 9.39 -1.45 3.96
N ASN A 48 9.73 -0.50 3.09
CA ASN A 48 9.97 0.89 3.47
C ASN A 48 8.63 1.58 3.75
N GLY A 49 8.00 1.25 4.88
CA GLY A 49 6.87 2.03 5.39
C GLY A 49 7.35 3.43 5.77
N ASP A 50 7.02 4.43 4.96
CA ASP A 50 7.33 5.83 5.27
C ASP A 50 6.62 6.23 6.57
N PHE A 51 7.42 6.39 7.63
CA PHE A 51 6.91 6.69 8.96
C PHE A 51 6.47 8.17 9.00
N TYR A 52 5.19 8.40 8.71
CA TYR A 52 4.60 9.74 8.68
C TYR A 52 4.92 10.50 9.98
N ASP A 53 5.55 11.66 9.84
CA ASP A 53 5.84 12.55 10.97
C ASP A 53 4.53 12.98 11.63
N PHE A 54 4.29 12.54 12.87
CA PHE A 54 3.05 12.78 13.59
C PHE A 54 2.98 14.25 14.03
N THR A 55 2.56 15.09 13.09
CA THR A 55 2.46 16.53 13.26
C THR A 55 1.30 16.80 14.23
N ILE A 56 1.64 17.08 15.49
CA ILE A 56 0.66 17.48 16.49
C ILE A 56 -0.01 18.77 15.98
N ALA A 57 -1.29 18.67 15.65
CA ALA A 57 -2.09 19.78 15.15
C ALA A 57 -2.01 20.95 16.13
N ASP A 58 -1.68 22.14 15.61
CA ASP A 58 -1.64 23.35 16.43
C ASP A 58 -3.03 23.65 16.99
N LYS A 59 -3.07 24.37 18.11
CA LYS A 59 -4.29 24.90 18.74
C LYS A 59 -5.18 25.68 17.75
N ASN A 60 -4.59 26.23 16.69
CA ASN A 60 -5.27 27.02 15.67
C ASN A 60 -5.61 26.24 14.39
N SER A 61 -5.33 24.93 14.32
CA SER A 61 -5.77 24.09 13.21
C SER A 61 -7.29 24.15 13.03
N PRO A 62 -7.79 24.28 11.79
CA PRO A 62 -9.23 24.35 11.54
C PRO A 62 -9.92 23.06 11.99
N ILE A 63 -11.09 23.20 12.61
CA ILE A 63 -11.92 22.06 12.99
C ILE A 63 -12.41 21.39 11.70
N LEU A 64 -12.14 20.10 11.56
CA LEU A 64 -12.62 19.30 10.45
C LEU A 64 -14.15 19.23 10.50
N GLN A 65 -14.82 19.60 9.40
CA GLN A 65 -16.27 19.49 9.25
C GLN A 65 -16.58 18.28 8.37
N LEU A 66 -17.49 17.42 8.81
CA LEU A 66 -17.83 16.17 8.14
C LEU A 66 -19.29 16.21 7.65
N ASN A 67 -19.44 16.32 6.33
CA ASN A 67 -20.73 16.20 5.66
C ASN A 67 -20.92 14.72 5.30
N PHE A 68 -21.74 14.00 6.06
CA PHE A 68 -22.04 12.60 5.79
C PHE A 68 -23.08 12.46 4.65
N SER A 69 -22.89 11.45 3.80
CA SER A 69 -23.79 11.20 2.66
C SER A 69 -25.05 10.40 3.02
N SER A 70 -25.12 9.84 4.24
CA SER A 70 -26.16 8.88 4.64
C SER A 70 -27.39 9.50 5.32
N ASN A 71 -27.29 10.72 5.84
CA ASN A 71 -28.36 11.53 6.43
C ASN A 71 -28.00 13.01 6.19
N GLU A 72 -28.98 13.90 6.06
CA GLU A 72 -28.78 15.34 5.84
C GLU A 72 -28.27 16.11 7.09
N GLU A 73 -27.79 15.40 8.11
CA GLU A 73 -27.27 15.96 9.36
C GLU A 73 -25.76 16.24 9.24
N SER A 74 -25.38 17.52 9.20
CA SER A 74 -23.98 17.95 9.26
C SER A 74 -23.37 17.65 10.63
N PHE A 75 -22.24 16.94 10.67
CA PHE A 75 -21.58 16.56 11.92
C PHE A 75 -20.40 17.49 12.21
N ASP A 76 -20.50 18.28 13.28
CA ASP A 76 -19.43 19.19 13.72
C ASP A 76 -18.55 18.54 14.80
N LEU A 77 -17.27 18.39 14.50
CA LEU A 77 -16.27 17.89 15.46
C LEU A 77 -15.98 18.88 16.60
N SER A 78 -16.52 20.11 16.57
CA SER A 78 -16.38 21.08 17.67
C SER A 78 -17.03 20.61 18.99
N GLU A 79 -18.03 19.73 18.95
CA GLU A 79 -18.65 19.13 20.15
C GLU A 79 -17.68 18.24 20.96
N PHE A 80 -16.59 17.80 20.32
CA PHE A 80 -15.55 16.96 20.92
C PHE A 80 -14.31 17.78 21.32
N LYS A 81 -14.33 19.11 21.14
CA LYS A 81 -13.22 19.99 21.47
C LYS A 81 -12.85 19.93 22.96
N GLY A 82 -11.63 19.50 23.24
CA GLY A 82 -11.12 19.30 24.61
C GLY A 82 -11.39 17.92 25.20
N LYS A 83 -12.12 17.03 24.50
CA LYS A 83 -12.19 15.60 24.80
C LYS A 83 -11.15 14.86 23.95
N PRO A 84 -10.48 13.81 24.45
CA PRO A 84 -9.72 12.91 23.60
C PRO A 84 -10.63 12.23 22.58
N LEU A 85 -10.26 12.27 21.30
CA LEU A 85 -11.05 11.75 20.20
C LEU A 85 -10.17 10.95 19.24
N ILE A 86 -10.63 9.76 18.85
CA ILE A 86 -10.03 8.93 17.80
C ILE A 86 -10.94 8.98 16.57
N LEU A 87 -10.40 9.46 15.45
CA LEU A 87 -11.03 9.35 14.13
C LEU A 87 -10.47 8.10 13.44
N ALA A 88 -11.31 7.09 13.25
CA ALA A 88 -10.95 5.84 12.60
C ALA A 88 -11.48 5.81 11.17
N PHE A 89 -10.63 6.10 10.19
CA PHE A 89 -10.96 6.04 8.77
C PHE A 89 -10.82 4.61 8.24
N TRP A 90 -11.82 4.11 7.52
CA TRP A 90 -11.85 2.71 7.07
C TRP A 90 -12.70 2.53 5.81
N ALA A 91 -12.68 1.33 5.23
CA ALA A 91 -13.46 0.97 4.06
C ALA A 91 -13.74 -0.55 4.03
N GLY A 92 -14.81 -0.98 3.36
CA GLY A 92 -15.23 -2.38 3.28
C GLY A 92 -14.25 -3.29 2.52
N TRP A 93 -13.35 -2.72 1.72
CA TRP A 93 -12.22 -3.42 1.08
C TRP A 93 -10.91 -3.37 1.89
N CYS A 94 -10.85 -2.59 2.98
CA CYS A 94 -9.65 -2.45 3.81
C CYS A 94 -9.60 -3.55 4.89
N GLU A 95 -9.22 -4.77 4.49
CA GLU A 95 -9.02 -5.91 5.42
C GLU A 95 -8.21 -5.57 6.70
N PRO A 96 -7.06 -4.86 6.67
CA PRO A 96 -6.36 -4.48 7.89
C PRO A 96 -7.15 -3.52 8.78
N CYS A 97 -7.89 -2.55 8.19
CA CYS A 97 -8.77 -1.65 8.97
C CYS A 97 -9.83 -2.46 9.75
N LEU A 98 -10.45 -3.45 9.09
CA LEU A 98 -11.45 -4.33 9.69
C LEU A 98 -10.87 -5.23 10.80
N ALA A 99 -9.58 -5.59 10.70
CA ALA A 99 -8.88 -6.37 11.72
C ALA A 99 -8.53 -5.56 12.98
N GLU A 100 -8.32 -4.24 12.86
CA GLU A 100 -8.00 -3.35 13.98
C GLU A 100 -9.23 -2.91 14.78
N MET A 101 -10.37 -2.69 14.13
CA MET A 101 -11.60 -2.19 14.76
C MET A 101 -12.06 -3.00 16.01
N PRO A 102 -12.02 -4.35 16.04
CA PRO A 102 -12.39 -5.12 17.24
C PRO A 102 -11.48 -4.85 18.45
N ILE A 103 -10.19 -4.55 18.22
CA ILE A 103 -9.22 -4.23 19.28
C ILE A 103 -9.53 -2.84 19.84
N MET A 104 -9.82 -1.88 18.96
CA MET A 104 -10.17 -0.52 19.32
C MET A 104 -11.50 -0.45 20.09
N LEU A 105 -12.54 -1.13 19.63
CA LEU A 105 -13.85 -1.22 20.31
C LEU A 105 -13.74 -1.88 21.69
N LYS A 106 -12.96 -2.96 21.80
CA LYS A 106 -12.66 -3.61 23.09
C LYS A 106 -11.92 -2.67 24.04
N THR A 107 -11.06 -1.78 23.53
CA THR A 107 -10.30 -0.83 24.34
C THR A 107 -11.20 0.29 24.88
N TYR A 108 -12.14 0.79 24.07
CA TYR A 108 -13.17 1.75 24.49
C TYR A 108 -14.07 1.18 25.60
N GLY A 109 -14.56 -0.06 25.43
CA GLY A 109 -15.34 -0.77 26.46
C GLY A 109 -14.58 -1.10 27.76
N LEU A 110 -13.30 -0.72 27.88
CA LEU A 110 -12.48 -0.82 29.08
C LEU A 110 -12.06 0.54 29.65
N ASN A 111 -12.22 1.64 28.91
CA ASN A 111 -11.85 3.00 29.33
C ASN A 111 -12.68 4.06 28.59
N GLU A 112 -13.67 4.65 29.27
CA GLU A 112 -14.55 5.72 28.75
C GLU A 112 -13.86 7.11 28.59
N GLY A 113 -12.53 7.16 28.64
CA GLY A 113 -11.75 8.41 28.66
C GLY A 113 -11.59 9.12 27.32
N PHE A 114 -12.13 8.55 26.24
CA PHE A 114 -12.01 9.06 24.87
C PHE A 114 -13.24 8.65 24.04
N THR A 115 -13.57 9.39 22.98
CA THR A 115 -14.58 8.98 22.00
C THR A 115 -13.93 8.37 20.76
N ILE A 116 -14.61 7.43 20.09
CA ILE A 116 -14.27 6.95 18.75
C ILE A 116 -15.33 7.43 17.77
N ILE A 117 -14.93 7.94 16.60
CA ILE A 117 -15.81 8.15 15.45
C ILE A 117 -15.23 7.37 14.26
N THR A 118 -16.01 6.45 13.71
CA THR A 118 -15.63 5.59 12.58
C THR A 118 -16.14 6.18 11.27
N ILE A 119 -15.24 6.59 10.38
CA ILE A 119 -15.56 7.25 9.11
C ILE A 119 -15.31 6.23 7.98
N ASN A 120 -16.40 5.73 7.40
CA ASN A 120 -16.32 4.89 6.21
C ASN A 120 -16.03 5.78 4.97
N LEU A 121 -15.08 5.34 4.12
CA LEU A 121 -14.61 6.07 2.94
C LEU A 121 -15.14 5.49 1.61
N ASP A 122 -16.08 4.55 1.64
CA ASP A 122 -16.59 3.92 0.43
C ASP A 122 -17.56 4.84 -0.33
N SER A 123 -17.30 5.00 -1.63
CA SER A 123 -18.20 5.69 -2.57
C SER A 123 -19.02 4.73 -3.43
N GLU A 124 -18.66 3.44 -3.48
CA GLU A 124 -19.43 2.40 -4.18
C GLU A 124 -20.47 1.78 -3.25
N GLU A 125 -21.73 1.75 -3.69
CA GLU A 125 -22.89 1.20 -2.95
C GLU A 125 -22.63 -0.20 -2.37
N LYS A 126 -21.90 -1.05 -3.11
CA LYS A 126 -21.49 -2.40 -2.68
C LYS A 126 -20.69 -2.36 -1.37
N TYR A 127 -19.64 -1.54 -1.28
CA TYR A 127 -18.79 -1.49 -0.09
C TYR A 127 -19.44 -0.69 1.03
N ILE A 128 -20.26 0.33 0.71
CA ILE A 128 -21.11 1.01 1.69
C ILE A 128 -22.05 0.01 2.38
N GLN A 129 -22.65 -0.93 1.62
CA GLN A 129 -23.51 -1.97 2.18
C GLN A 129 -22.74 -2.96 3.07
N SER A 130 -21.60 -3.50 2.59
CA SER A 130 -20.73 -4.33 3.42
C SER A 130 -20.22 -3.59 4.67
N GLY A 131 -20.05 -2.27 4.59
CA GLY A 131 -19.70 -1.41 5.71
C GLY A 131 -20.83 -1.31 6.75
N ARG A 132 -22.08 -1.09 6.33
CA ARG A 132 -23.25 -1.15 7.24
C ARG A 132 -23.35 -2.51 7.93
N GLU A 133 -23.22 -3.58 7.17
CA GLU A 133 -23.24 -4.95 7.69
C GLU A 133 -22.11 -5.20 8.70
N PHE A 134 -20.89 -4.70 8.46
CA PHE A 134 -19.80 -4.79 9.42
C PHE A 134 -20.12 -4.03 10.72
N ILE A 135 -20.60 -2.78 10.63
CA ILE A 135 -20.94 -1.96 11.80
C ILE A 135 -22.07 -2.59 12.62
N ASP A 136 -23.11 -3.14 12.00
CA ASP A 136 -24.21 -3.76 12.73
C ASP A 136 -23.82 -5.13 13.34
N ASN A 137 -22.87 -5.87 12.76
CA ASN A 137 -22.30 -7.08 13.37
C ASN A 137 -21.31 -6.78 14.51
N PHE A 138 -20.58 -5.66 14.45
CA PHE A 138 -19.57 -5.28 15.46
C PHE A 138 -20.03 -4.25 16.48
N LYS A 139 -21.26 -3.73 16.35
CA LYS A 139 -21.91 -2.85 17.34
C LYS A 139 -21.85 -3.50 18.73
N PRO A 140 -21.13 -2.92 19.70
CA PRO A 140 -21.24 -3.36 21.08
C PRO A 140 -22.68 -3.12 21.56
N SER A 141 -23.21 -4.03 22.37
CA SER A 141 -24.48 -3.81 23.07
C SER A 141 -24.27 -2.76 24.16
N LEU A 142 -24.48 -1.49 23.79
CA LEU A 142 -24.61 -0.33 24.67
C LEU A 142 -26.03 -0.30 25.28
#